data_AF-A0AA48LG98-F1
#
_entry.id   AF-A0AA48LG98-F1
#
_cell.length_a   1.000
_cell.length_b   1.000
_cell.length_c   1.000
_cell.angle_alpha   90.00
_cell.angle_beta   90.00
_cell.angle_gamma   90.00
#
_symmetry.space_group_name_H-M   'P 1'
#
loop_
_entity.id
_entity.type
_entity.pdbx_description
1 polymer ?
#
loop_
_entity_poly.entity_id
_entity_poly.type
_entity_poly.pdbx_seq_one_letter_code
_entity_poly.pdbx_strand_id
1 'polypeptide(L)'
;MRNRDSRLIESVFLSGELQYGGSIEYEEIMKCIEDCKDDPENIKIYPYDCPDLVIELPNMILAIEHFIIDQSKLTRKGSQFKCKYNMNYYNKKHQKAKKMINKKNSVSSTFEIVSTPFKYEYFMENFREIFDDHYSKVDSYKERIRIEFDEKSKPIYTIFFIECDIKIPSHFQEGSRVEWILPQKDIEFFSYLEDKTAINGVLVYWNSNGWTKEIKQYCSIEAIRQGCYRVNNKDIFDLSGRNIIDSEHPASHSIRVESKED
;
A
#
# COMPACT_ATOMS: atom_id res chain seq x y z
N MET A 1 11.85 13.06 8.46
CA MET A 1 10.80 13.51 7.54
C MET A 1 11.16 13.25 6.08
N ARG A 2 12.35 13.59 5.57
CA ARG A 2 12.83 13.34 4.17
C ARG A 2 12.84 11.89 3.62
N ASN A 3 12.33 10.89 4.35
CA ASN A 3 12.51 9.45 4.03
C ASN A 3 11.18 8.75 3.63
N ARG A 4 10.03 9.43 3.79
CA ARG A 4 8.73 8.97 3.26
C ARG A 4 8.54 9.49 1.84
N ASP A 5 8.81 10.77 1.66
CA ASP A 5 8.65 11.52 0.41
C ASP A 5 9.48 10.92 -0.74
N SER A 6 10.72 10.50 -0.48
CA SER A 6 11.58 9.85 -1.48
C SER A 6 11.12 8.43 -1.82
N ARG A 7 10.53 7.69 -0.87
CA ARG A 7 10.00 6.34 -1.12
C ARG A 7 8.69 6.35 -1.87
N LEU A 8 7.83 7.34 -1.62
CA LEU A 8 6.61 7.54 -2.39
C LEU A 8 6.96 7.83 -3.85
N ILE A 9 7.89 8.76 -4.07
CA ILE A 9 8.40 9.04 -5.42
C ILE A 9 9.12 7.82 -6.01
N GLU A 10 9.98 7.10 -5.28
CA GLU A 10 10.63 5.90 -5.83
C GLU A 10 9.65 4.75 -6.12
N SER A 11 8.62 4.55 -5.29
CA SER A 11 7.61 3.49 -5.48
C SER A 11 6.60 3.82 -6.58
N VAL A 12 6.23 5.08 -6.73
CA VAL A 12 5.37 5.58 -7.81
C VAL A 12 6.16 5.69 -9.13
N PHE A 13 7.41 6.14 -9.12
CA PHE A 13 8.17 6.53 -10.32
C PHE A 13 9.31 5.58 -10.77
N LEU A 14 9.85 4.68 -9.94
CA LEU A 14 11.15 4.03 -10.22
C LEU A 14 11.23 2.48 -10.14
N SER A 15 10.18 1.75 -9.76
CA SER A 15 10.26 0.27 -9.69
C SER A 15 9.41 -0.47 -10.74
N GLY A 16 10.04 -0.98 -11.80
CA GLY A 16 9.55 -2.12 -12.60
C GLY A 16 8.28 -1.98 -13.47
N GLU A 17 8.23 -2.79 -14.54
CA GLU A 17 7.14 -2.88 -15.52
C GLU A 17 5.77 -3.12 -14.86
N LEU A 18 4.89 -2.12 -14.96
CA LEU A 18 3.50 -2.22 -14.55
C LEU A 18 2.72 -3.17 -15.47
N GLN A 19 1.86 -4.01 -14.89
CA GLN A 19 1.01 -4.89 -15.69
C GLN A 19 -0.23 -4.12 -16.20
N TYR A 20 -0.35 -4.09 -17.52
CA TYR A 20 -1.33 -3.34 -18.31
C TYR A 20 -2.79 -3.63 -17.92
N GLY A 21 -3.51 -2.57 -17.52
CA GLY A 21 -4.96 -2.60 -17.24
C GLY A 21 -5.85 -2.13 -18.40
N GLY A 22 -5.27 -1.75 -19.55
CA GLY A 22 -6.03 -1.51 -20.78
C GLY A 22 -6.86 -0.23 -20.89
N SER A 23 -6.54 0.85 -20.16
CA SER A 23 -7.23 2.15 -20.32
C SER A 23 -6.29 3.25 -20.85
N ILE A 24 -6.82 4.12 -21.71
CA ILE A 24 -6.11 5.29 -22.27
C ILE A 24 -5.63 6.22 -21.14
N GLU A 25 -6.43 6.38 -20.07
CA GLU A 25 -6.09 7.18 -18.88
C GLU A 25 -4.79 6.72 -18.21
N TYR A 26 -4.52 5.41 -18.20
CA TYR A 26 -3.31 4.85 -17.60
C TYR A 26 -2.03 5.23 -18.36
N GLU A 27 -2.07 5.16 -19.69
CA GLU A 27 -0.93 5.55 -20.53
C GLU A 27 -0.64 7.04 -20.40
N GLU A 28 -1.68 7.87 -20.29
CA GLU A 28 -1.56 9.30 -20.04
C GLU A 28 -0.99 9.59 -18.65
N ILE A 29 -1.48 8.94 -17.58
CA ILE A 29 -0.95 9.08 -16.22
C ILE A 29 0.53 8.68 -16.16
N MET A 30 0.90 7.53 -16.73
CA MET A 30 2.27 7.04 -16.71
C MET A 30 3.21 7.89 -17.55
N LYS A 31 2.74 8.35 -18.72
CA LYS A 31 3.50 9.30 -19.53
C LYS A 31 3.72 10.61 -18.77
N CYS A 32 2.70 11.13 -18.09
CA CYS A 32 2.85 12.34 -17.29
C CYS A 32 3.82 12.15 -16.11
N ILE A 33 3.77 10.99 -15.45
CA ILE A 33 4.72 10.62 -14.40
C ILE A 33 6.15 10.56 -14.95
N GLU A 34 6.35 10.03 -16.16
CA GLU A 34 7.66 9.98 -16.82
C GLU A 34 8.13 11.37 -17.26
N ASP A 35 7.28 12.15 -17.93
CA ASP A 35 7.58 13.51 -18.40
C ASP A 35 7.94 14.44 -17.22
N CYS A 36 7.36 14.23 -16.03
CA CYS A 36 7.69 14.99 -14.82
C CYS A 36 9.04 14.63 -14.19
N LYS A 37 9.69 13.51 -14.55
CA LYS A 37 11.06 13.23 -14.09
C LYS A 37 12.06 14.24 -14.62
N ASP A 38 11.78 14.82 -15.78
CA ASP A 38 12.65 15.79 -16.46
C ASP A 38 12.38 17.25 -16.04
N ASP A 39 11.26 17.53 -15.37
CA ASP A 39 10.90 18.86 -14.84
C ASP A 39 10.31 18.78 -13.41
N PRO A 40 11.17 18.68 -12.38
CA PRO A 40 10.75 18.49 -11.00
C PRO A 40 10.11 19.74 -10.37
N GLU A 41 10.13 20.91 -11.01
CA GLU A 41 9.52 22.13 -10.47
C GLU A 41 7.98 22.02 -10.40
N ASN A 42 7.39 21.15 -11.23
CA ASN A 42 5.95 20.90 -11.27
C ASN A 42 5.47 19.89 -10.21
N ILE A 43 6.38 19.29 -9.44
CA ILE A 43 6.09 18.29 -8.42
C ILE A 43 6.02 18.94 -7.05
N LYS A 44 4.85 18.86 -6.40
CA LYS A 44 4.64 19.34 -5.04
C LYS A 44 4.28 18.18 -4.11
N ILE A 45 5.01 18.07 -3.00
CA ILE A 45 4.79 17.08 -1.94
C ILE A 45 4.25 17.82 -0.73
N TYR A 46 3.09 17.41 -0.23
CA TYR A 46 2.46 18.06 0.91
C TYR A 46 2.54 17.19 2.17
N PRO A 47 2.98 17.77 3.30
CA PRO A 47 2.78 17.13 4.58
C PRO A 47 1.40 17.53 5.13
N TYR A 48 0.49 16.55 5.24
CA TYR A 48 -0.84 16.67 5.86
C TYR A 48 -1.82 17.59 5.12
N ASP A 49 -3.12 17.32 5.31
CA ASP A 49 -4.28 18.05 4.77
C ASP A 49 -4.35 18.20 3.23
N CYS A 50 -3.33 17.93 2.44
CA CYS A 50 -3.43 17.79 0.98
C CYS A 50 -3.10 16.34 0.59
N PRO A 51 -3.41 15.94 -0.66
CA PRO A 51 -2.90 14.68 -1.19
C PRO A 51 -1.38 14.61 -1.03
N ASP A 52 -0.86 13.44 -0.69
CA ASP A 52 0.57 13.25 -0.44
C ASP A 52 1.45 13.80 -1.58
N LEU A 53 0.97 13.71 -2.82
CA LEU A 53 1.65 14.20 -4.02
C LEU A 53 0.66 14.91 -4.96
N VAL A 54 1.04 16.10 -5.43
CA VAL A 54 0.31 16.82 -6.48
C VAL A 54 1.28 17.26 -7.57
N ILE A 55 0.88 17.05 -8.81
CA ILE A 55 1.66 17.35 -10.01
C ILE A 55 0.83 18.24 -10.91
N GLU A 56 1.34 19.42 -11.21
CA GLU A 56 0.70 20.30 -12.19
C GLU A 56 1.17 19.96 -13.60
N LEU A 57 0.21 19.78 -14.50
CA LEU A 57 0.46 19.52 -15.91
C LEU A 57 -0.20 20.62 -16.75
N PRO A 58 0.17 20.76 -18.04
CA PRO A 58 -0.41 21.79 -18.90
C PRO A 58 -1.94 21.73 -18.99
N ASN A 59 -2.52 20.53 -19.01
CA ASN A 59 -3.95 20.29 -19.25
C ASN A 59 -4.71 19.71 -18.05
N MET A 60 -4.03 19.34 -16.98
CA MET A 60 -4.67 18.73 -15.80
C MET A 60 -3.81 18.93 -14.55
N ILE A 61 -4.37 18.59 -13.39
CA ILE A 61 -3.62 18.44 -12.15
C ILE A 61 -3.77 16.99 -11.69
N LEU A 62 -2.66 16.30 -11.46
CA LEU A 62 -2.65 14.94 -10.95
C LEU A 62 -2.43 14.96 -9.44
N ALA A 63 -3.38 14.43 -8.67
CA ALA A 63 -3.32 14.30 -7.22
C ALA A 63 -3.25 12.82 -6.84
N ILE A 64 -2.22 12.45 -6.08
CA ILE A 64 -1.97 11.09 -5.63
C ILE A 64 -1.97 11.08 -4.11
N GLU A 65 -2.87 10.29 -3.54
CA GLU A 65 -2.93 10.00 -2.11
C GLU A 65 -2.40 8.60 -1.84
N HIS A 66 -1.51 8.43 -0.86
CA HIS A 66 -0.90 7.14 -0.54
C HIS A 66 -1.34 6.62 0.82
N PHE A 67 -1.61 5.32 0.86
CA PHE A 67 -1.79 4.61 2.11
C PHE A 67 -1.39 3.14 2.02
N ILE A 68 -1.07 2.59 3.19
CA ILE A 68 -0.58 1.22 3.34
C ILE A 68 -1.67 0.38 3.99
N ILE A 69 -1.92 -0.80 3.43
CA ILE A 69 -2.86 -1.78 3.96
C ILE A 69 -2.11 -3.06 4.31
N ASP A 70 -2.37 -3.61 5.49
CA ASP A 70 -1.86 -4.90 5.94
C ASP A 70 -3.00 -5.89 6.24
N GLN A 71 -2.69 -7.18 6.41
CA GLN A 71 -3.69 -8.21 6.76
C GLN A 71 -3.79 -8.47 8.27
N SER A 72 -3.30 -7.55 9.10
CA SER A 72 -3.35 -7.73 10.56
C SER A 72 -4.67 -7.21 11.10
N LYS A 73 -5.18 -7.81 12.17
CA LYS A 73 -6.39 -7.30 12.82
C LYS A 73 -6.19 -5.85 13.28
N LEU A 74 -7.05 -4.93 12.85
CA LEU A 74 -7.14 -3.60 13.44
C LEU A 74 -7.74 -3.69 14.85
N THR A 75 -7.15 -2.93 15.77
CA THR A 75 -7.68 -2.76 17.14
C THR A 75 -7.75 -1.27 17.45
N ARG A 76 -8.38 -0.91 18.57
CA ARG A 76 -8.38 0.49 19.08
C ARG A 76 -6.97 1.09 19.25
N LYS A 77 -5.91 0.26 19.24
CA LYS A 77 -4.50 0.69 19.31
C LYS A 77 -3.77 0.64 17.97
N GLY A 78 -4.48 0.42 16.85
CA GLY A 78 -3.94 0.20 15.52
C GLY A 78 -3.69 -1.28 15.20
N SER A 79 -2.94 -1.52 14.12
CA SER A 79 -2.54 -2.86 13.62
C SER A 79 -1.96 -3.72 14.75
N GLN A 80 -2.52 -4.92 14.95
CA GLN A 80 -2.01 -5.87 15.96
C GLN A 80 -0.55 -6.24 15.70
N PHE A 81 -0.15 -6.31 14.43
CA PHE A 81 1.24 -6.56 14.07
C PHE A 81 2.13 -5.44 14.60
N LYS A 82 1.82 -4.18 14.30
CA LYS A 82 2.58 -3.02 14.81
C LYS A 82 2.53 -2.95 16.33
N CYS A 83 1.39 -3.26 16.96
CA CYS A 83 1.24 -3.30 18.41
C CYS A 83 2.12 -4.38 19.07
N LYS A 84 2.09 -5.63 18.56
CA LYS A 84 2.92 -6.73 19.08
C LYS A 84 4.40 -6.48 18.79
N TYR A 85 4.73 -6.00 17.60
CA TYR A 85 6.08 -5.59 17.24
C TYR A 85 6.59 -4.51 18.20
N ASN A 86 5.83 -3.43 18.41
CA ASN A 86 6.21 -2.35 19.32
C ASN A 86 6.27 -2.82 20.78
N MET A 87 5.29 -3.58 21.28
CA MET A 87 5.34 -4.11 22.66
C MET A 87 6.55 -5.01 22.88
N ASN A 88 6.83 -5.94 21.97
CA ASN A 88 7.98 -6.83 22.08
C ASN A 88 9.30 -6.06 21.93
N TYR A 89 9.38 -5.10 21.01
CA TYR A 89 10.52 -4.21 20.83
C TYR A 89 10.81 -3.40 22.10
N TYR A 90 9.83 -2.67 22.65
CA TYR A 90 10.00 -1.82 23.82
C TYR A 90 10.31 -2.61 25.09
N ASN A 91 9.56 -3.68 25.36
CA ASN A 91 9.74 -4.47 26.59
C ASN A 91 11.08 -5.20 26.59
N LYS A 92 11.55 -5.71 25.43
CA LYS A 92 12.80 -6.47 25.38
C LYS A 92 14.04 -5.61 25.19
N LYS A 93 13.96 -4.45 24.53
CA LYS A 93 15.07 -3.48 24.50
C LYS A 93 15.39 -3.01 25.92
N HIS A 94 14.37 -2.67 26.72
CA HIS A 94 14.57 -2.26 28.11
C HIS A 94 15.08 -3.39 29.02
N GLN A 95 14.56 -4.61 28.89
CA GLN A 95 15.00 -5.73 29.72
C GLN A 95 16.37 -6.28 29.31
N LYS A 96 16.71 -6.34 28.01
CA LYS A 96 18.01 -6.82 27.52
C LYS A 96 19.11 -5.77 27.70
N ALA A 97 18.85 -4.48 27.46
CA ALA A 97 19.80 -3.43 27.79
C ALA A 97 20.14 -3.43 29.29
N LYS A 98 19.15 -3.56 30.17
CA LYS A 98 19.38 -3.70 31.62
C LYS A 98 20.19 -4.95 31.99
N LYS A 99 19.97 -6.09 31.32
CA LYS A 99 20.71 -7.35 31.61
C LYS A 99 22.12 -7.37 31.01
N MET A 100 22.34 -6.75 29.85
CA MET A 100 23.63 -6.70 29.15
C MET A 100 24.57 -5.66 29.74
N ILE A 101 24.06 -4.52 30.25
CA ILE A 101 24.87 -3.57 31.07
C ILE A 101 25.44 -4.28 32.31
N ASN A 102 24.73 -5.28 32.86
CA ASN A 102 25.13 -6.01 34.06
C ASN A 102 26.04 -7.23 33.81
N LYS A 103 26.31 -7.64 32.56
CA LYS A 103 27.21 -8.74 32.24
C LYS A 103 28.13 -8.36 31.09
N LYS A 104 29.33 -7.84 31.42
CA LYS A 104 30.44 -7.77 30.46
C LYS A 104 30.73 -9.18 29.94
N ASN A 105 30.86 -9.32 28.62
CA ASN A 105 31.43 -10.47 27.88
C ASN A 105 30.49 -11.62 27.49
N SER A 106 29.38 -11.36 26.79
CA SER A 106 28.84 -12.37 25.87
C SER A 106 27.98 -11.78 24.75
N VAL A 107 28.27 -12.18 23.51
CA VAL A 107 27.43 -11.93 22.34
C VAL A 107 26.44 -13.09 22.24
N SER A 108 25.15 -12.81 22.43
CA SER A 108 24.08 -13.80 22.24
C SER A 108 23.02 -13.23 21.32
N SER A 109 22.87 -13.85 20.14
CA SER A 109 21.78 -13.59 19.21
C SER A 109 20.56 -14.39 19.67
N THR A 110 19.52 -13.72 20.15
CA THR A 110 18.22 -14.37 20.43
C THR A 110 17.25 -14.04 19.31
N PHE A 111 16.73 -15.07 18.65
CA PHE A 111 15.62 -14.95 17.72
C PHE A 111 14.30 -15.05 18.51
N GLU A 112 13.36 -14.17 18.20
CA GLU A 112 11.99 -14.32 18.67
C GLU A 112 11.07 -14.29 17.46
N ILE A 113 10.13 -15.24 17.44
CA ILE A 113 9.08 -15.35 16.44
C ILE A 113 7.85 -14.67 17.01
N VAL A 114 7.43 -13.55 16.40
CA VAL A 114 6.15 -12.93 16.72
C VAL A 114 5.10 -13.49 15.76
N SER A 115 4.19 -14.33 16.26
CA SER A 115 3.03 -14.79 15.49
C SER A 115 1.84 -13.84 15.70
N THR A 116 1.37 -13.25 14.60
CA THR A 116 0.10 -12.53 14.53
C THR A 116 -0.73 -13.22 13.46
N PRO A 117 -2.03 -13.49 13.71
CA PRO A 117 -2.88 -14.04 12.66
C PRO A 117 -3.05 -12.96 11.59
N PHE A 118 -2.55 -13.24 10.39
CA PHE A 118 -2.81 -12.44 9.20
C PHE A 118 -3.93 -13.14 8.44
N LYS A 119 -4.99 -12.42 8.12
CA LYS A 119 -6.16 -12.99 7.46
C LYS A 119 -6.63 -12.11 6.32
N TYR A 120 -7.11 -12.74 5.25
CA TYR A 120 -7.70 -12.00 4.14
C TYR A 120 -8.93 -11.17 4.57
N GLU A 121 -9.75 -11.68 5.49
CA GLU A 121 -10.86 -10.91 6.07
C GLU A 121 -10.40 -9.58 6.68
N TYR A 122 -9.32 -9.61 7.48
CA TYR A 122 -8.75 -8.39 8.06
C TYR A 122 -8.19 -7.46 6.99
N PHE A 123 -7.64 -8.00 5.90
CA PHE A 123 -7.23 -7.15 4.79
C PHE A 123 -8.40 -6.34 4.23
N MET A 124 -9.55 -6.98 3.95
CA MET A 124 -10.72 -6.29 3.40
C MET A 124 -11.35 -5.32 4.39
N GLU A 125 -11.41 -5.67 5.68
CA GLU A 125 -11.81 -4.75 6.74
C GLU A 125 -10.92 -3.51 6.78
N ASN A 126 -9.60 -3.72 6.82
CA ASN A 126 -8.62 -2.64 6.87
C ASN A 126 -8.64 -1.78 5.61
N PHE A 127 -8.81 -2.40 4.44
CA PHE A 127 -8.95 -1.72 3.17
C PHE A 127 -10.12 -0.75 3.22
N ARG A 128 -11.31 -1.22 3.59
CA ARG A 128 -12.50 -0.35 3.67
C ARG A 128 -12.32 0.78 4.67
N GLU A 129 -11.86 0.48 5.88
CA GLU A 129 -11.70 1.49 6.93
C GLU A 129 -10.72 2.59 6.52
N ILE A 130 -9.55 2.21 6.00
CA ILE A 130 -8.52 3.16 5.56
C ILE A 130 -8.99 3.90 4.31
N PHE A 131 -9.54 3.18 3.33
CA PHE A 131 -10.01 3.78 2.09
C PHE A 131 -11.10 4.82 2.36
N ASP A 132 -12.11 4.51 3.17
CA ASP A 132 -13.19 5.45 3.49
C ASP A 132 -12.67 6.69 4.24
N ASP A 133 -11.69 6.54 5.14
CA ASP A 133 -11.05 7.68 5.82
C ASP A 133 -10.38 8.62 4.80
N HIS A 134 -9.62 8.09 3.85
CA HIS A 134 -8.99 8.89 2.80
C HIS A 134 -10.00 9.44 1.79
N TYR A 135 -10.98 8.64 1.38
CA TYR A 135 -12.03 9.01 0.42
C TYR A 135 -12.87 10.20 0.93
N SER A 136 -13.18 10.23 2.23
CA SER A 136 -13.92 11.32 2.86
C SER A 136 -13.25 12.71 2.74
N LYS A 137 -11.94 12.74 2.45
CA LYS A 137 -11.14 13.96 2.38
C LYS A 137 -11.00 14.50 0.95
N VAL A 138 -11.36 13.70 -0.07
CA VAL A 138 -11.10 14.00 -1.49
C VAL A 138 -11.66 15.35 -1.94
N ASP A 139 -12.88 15.69 -1.56
CA ASP A 139 -13.46 16.98 -1.96
C ASP A 139 -12.71 18.16 -1.34
N SER A 140 -12.28 18.02 -0.08
CA SER A 140 -11.47 19.02 0.60
C SER A 140 -10.08 19.16 -0.01
N TYR A 141 -9.50 18.05 -0.49
CA TYR A 141 -8.24 18.06 -1.23
C TYR A 141 -8.37 18.85 -2.54
N LYS A 142 -9.41 18.58 -3.33
CA LYS A 142 -9.65 19.28 -4.60
C LYS A 142 -9.84 20.78 -4.41
N GLU A 143 -10.53 21.20 -3.36
CA GLU A 143 -10.71 22.62 -3.08
C GLU A 143 -9.38 23.31 -2.73
N ARG A 144 -8.55 22.68 -1.90
CA ARG A 144 -7.22 23.22 -1.55
C ARG A 144 -6.30 23.30 -2.77
N ILE A 145 -6.30 22.29 -3.63
CA ILE A 145 -5.55 22.30 -4.90
C ILE A 145 -5.98 23.50 -5.76
N ARG A 146 -7.28 23.74 -5.93
CA ARG A 146 -7.77 24.88 -6.74
C ARG A 146 -7.32 26.23 -6.19
N ILE A 147 -7.31 26.38 -4.86
CA ILE A 147 -6.84 27.61 -4.22
C ILE A 147 -5.35 27.81 -4.47
N GLU A 148 -4.56 26.74 -4.39
CA GLU A 148 -3.11 26.85 -4.50
C GLU A 148 -2.60 27.11 -5.91
N PHE A 149 -3.19 26.45 -6.91
CA PHE A 149 -2.78 26.61 -8.30
C PHE A 149 -3.45 27.82 -8.98
N ASP A 150 -4.32 28.54 -8.27
CA ASP A 150 -5.17 29.63 -8.79
C ASP A 150 -5.91 29.24 -10.10
N GLU A 151 -6.14 27.94 -10.28
CA GLU A 151 -6.54 27.36 -11.54
C GLU A 151 -7.86 26.60 -11.35
N LYS A 152 -8.95 27.30 -11.67
CA LYS A 152 -10.31 26.76 -11.52
C LYS A 152 -10.73 25.90 -12.71
N SER A 153 -10.03 25.96 -13.83
CA SER A 153 -10.47 25.35 -15.09
C SER A 153 -9.83 23.99 -15.37
N LYS A 154 -8.62 23.72 -14.85
CA LYS A 154 -7.97 22.42 -15.06
C LYS A 154 -8.72 21.29 -14.33
N PRO A 155 -8.98 20.15 -14.99
CA PRO A 155 -9.48 18.97 -14.31
C PRO A 155 -8.46 18.45 -13.31
N ILE A 156 -8.94 18.03 -12.13
CA ILE A 156 -8.12 17.40 -11.10
C ILE A 156 -8.38 15.89 -11.17
N TYR A 157 -7.35 15.15 -11.57
CA TYR A 157 -7.35 13.69 -11.58
C TYR A 157 -6.84 13.19 -10.23
N THR A 158 -7.68 12.46 -9.49
CA THR A 158 -7.32 11.92 -8.17
C THR A 158 -7.10 10.41 -8.26
N ILE A 159 -5.93 9.94 -7.83
CA ILE A 159 -5.56 8.54 -7.77
C ILE A 159 -5.23 8.16 -6.33
N PHE A 160 -5.75 7.03 -5.87
CA PHE A 160 -5.31 6.43 -4.62
C PHE A 160 -4.23 5.39 -4.89
N PHE A 161 -3.05 5.60 -4.33
CA PHE A 161 -1.93 4.68 -4.39
C PHE A 161 -1.91 3.78 -3.15
N ILE A 162 -2.26 2.52 -3.37
CA ILE A 162 -2.49 1.53 -2.32
C ILE A 162 -1.29 0.59 -2.24
N GLU A 163 -0.51 0.71 -1.18
CA GLU A 163 0.60 -0.20 -0.90
C GLU A 163 0.12 -1.36 0.00
N CYS A 164 0.17 -2.58 -0.53
CA CYS A 164 -0.17 -3.78 0.20
C CYS A 164 1.08 -4.30 0.94
N ASP A 165 1.17 -4.06 2.25
CA ASP A 165 2.23 -4.61 3.13
C ASP A 165 1.88 -6.05 3.54
N ILE A 166 1.95 -6.94 2.54
CA ILE A 166 1.63 -8.36 2.68
C ILE A 166 2.87 -9.18 2.36
N LYS A 167 3.43 -9.90 3.33
CA LYS A 167 4.64 -10.70 3.09
C LYS A 167 4.36 -11.99 2.33
N ILE A 168 3.28 -12.66 2.70
CA ILE A 168 2.79 -13.89 2.08
C ILE A 168 1.27 -13.75 2.02
N PRO A 169 0.69 -13.45 0.86
CA PRO A 169 -0.76 -13.35 0.71
C PRO A 169 -1.47 -14.63 1.11
N SER A 170 -2.72 -14.48 1.58
CA SER A 170 -3.65 -15.61 1.67
C SER A 170 -3.83 -16.20 0.27
N HIS A 171 -4.20 -17.48 0.18
CA HIS A 171 -4.33 -18.17 -1.09
C HIS A 171 -5.49 -19.16 -1.07
N PHE A 172 -5.90 -19.61 -2.25
CA PHE A 172 -6.84 -20.72 -2.39
C PHE A 172 -6.34 -21.69 -3.47
N GLN A 173 -6.94 -22.87 -3.51
CA GLN A 173 -6.63 -23.89 -4.51
C GLN A 173 -7.68 -23.90 -5.62
N GLU A 174 -7.23 -23.74 -6.86
CA GLU A 174 -8.04 -23.86 -8.08
C GLU A 174 -7.54 -25.07 -8.88
N GLY A 175 -8.24 -26.20 -8.75
CA GLY A 175 -7.79 -27.48 -9.29
C GLY A 175 -6.43 -27.88 -8.73
N SER A 176 -5.39 -27.92 -9.57
CA SER A 176 -4.01 -28.24 -9.18
C SER A 176 -3.14 -27.00 -8.92
N ARG A 177 -3.69 -25.79 -9.01
CA ARG A 177 -2.95 -24.53 -8.90
C ARG A 177 -3.25 -23.83 -7.58
N VAL A 178 -2.24 -23.15 -7.05
CA VAL A 178 -2.38 -22.25 -5.89
C VAL A 178 -2.49 -20.83 -6.41
N GLU A 179 -3.60 -20.17 -6.10
CA GLU A 179 -3.86 -18.78 -6.48
C GLU A 179 -3.71 -17.86 -5.27
N TRP A 180 -2.84 -16.87 -5.43
CA TRP A 180 -2.54 -15.88 -4.40
C TRP A 180 -3.64 -14.82 -4.44
N ILE A 181 -4.19 -14.48 -3.28
CA ILE A 181 -5.26 -13.50 -3.15
C ILE A 181 -4.61 -12.12 -3.01
N LEU A 182 -4.83 -11.29 -4.01
CA LEU A 182 -4.47 -9.88 -4.02
C LEU A 182 -5.74 -9.07 -4.32
N PRO A 183 -5.83 -7.80 -3.90
CA PRO A 183 -7.06 -7.01 -4.02
C PRO A 183 -7.58 -6.95 -5.46
N GLN A 184 -6.68 -6.75 -6.41
CA GLN A 184 -6.96 -6.69 -7.84
C GLN A 184 -7.46 -8.02 -8.46
N LYS A 185 -7.44 -9.12 -7.70
CA LYS A 185 -7.93 -10.44 -8.12
C LYS A 185 -9.28 -10.79 -7.49
N ASP A 186 -9.87 -9.90 -6.70
CA ASP A 186 -11.07 -10.16 -5.95
C ASP A 186 -12.23 -9.27 -6.40
N ILE A 187 -13.38 -9.88 -6.71
CA ILE A 187 -14.57 -9.13 -7.13
C ILE A 187 -15.08 -8.19 -6.04
N GLU A 188 -14.94 -8.52 -4.76
CA GLU A 188 -15.41 -7.68 -3.65
C GLU A 188 -14.66 -6.34 -3.62
N PHE A 189 -13.37 -6.33 -3.97
CA PHE A 189 -12.58 -5.12 -4.17
C PHE A 189 -13.16 -4.24 -5.29
N PHE A 190 -13.45 -4.80 -6.47
CA PHE A 190 -14.00 -4.03 -7.59
C PHE A 190 -15.41 -3.50 -7.28
N SER A 191 -16.28 -4.35 -6.72
CA SER A 191 -17.64 -3.94 -6.32
C SER A 191 -17.63 -2.82 -5.29
N TYR A 192 -16.65 -2.80 -4.37
CA TYR A 192 -16.53 -1.72 -3.40
C TYR A 192 -16.13 -0.37 -4.03
N LEU A 193 -15.43 -0.38 -5.17
CA LEU A 193 -14.96 0.81 -5.87
C LEU A 193 -16.00 1.40 -6.85
N GLU A 194 -17.03 0.65 -7.23
CA GLU A 194 -18.01 1.04 -8.26
C GLU A 194 -18.68 2.39 -8.00
N ASP A 195 -18.93 2.74 -6.74
CA ASP A 195 -19.59 3.98 -6.34
C ASP A 195 -18.61 5.11 -5.95
N LYS A 196 -17.30 4.88 -6.03
CA LYS A 196 -16.25 5.82 -5.57
C LYS A 196 -15.90 6.87 -6.64
N THR A 197 -16.92 7.56 -7.15
CA THR A 197 -16.80 8.49 -8.30
C THR A 197 -16.03 9.78 -8.01
N ALA A 198 -15.68 10.07 -6.75
CA ALA A 198 -14.87 11.24 -6.42
C ALA A 198 -13.39 11.07 -6.82
N ILE A 199 -12.93 9.85 -7.09
CA ILE A 199 -11.58 9.56 -7.58
C ILE A 199 -11.63 9.00 -9.00
N ASN A 200 -10.52 9.09 -9.73
CA ASN A 200 -10.40 8.60 -11.11
C ASN A 200 -9.95 7.14 -11.15
N GLY A 201 -9.14 6.71 -10.18
CA GLY A 201 -8.67 5.33 -10.13
C GLY A 201 -7.90 4.99 -8.87
N VAL A 202 -7.55 3.72 -8.80
CA VAL A 202 -6.66 3.16 -7.77
C VAL A 202 -5.45 2.52 -8.44
N LEU A 203 -4.27 2.75 -7.86
CA LEU A 203 -3.05 2.06 -8.23
C LEU A 203 -2.67 1.13 -7.08
N VAL A 204 -2.78 -0.18 -7.29
CA VAL A 204 -2.44 -1.18 -6.28
C VAL A 204 -1.00 -1.64 -6.49
N TYR A 205 -0.21 -1.55 -5.44
CA TYR A 205 1.17 -2.00 -5.38
C TYR A 205 1.36 -3.09 -4.33
N TRP A 206 2.01 -4.17 -4.74
CA TRP A 206 2.47 -5.21 -3.84
C TRP A 206 3.91 -5.61 -4.19
N ASN A 207 4.78 -5.57 -3.18
CA ASN A 207 6.15 -6.05 -3.29
C ASN A 207 6.31 -7.32 -2.46
N SER A 208 6.70 -8.41 -3.13
CA SER A 208 6.99 -9.69 -2.48
C SER A 208 8.26 -9.67 -1.61
N ASN A 209 8.92 -8.53 -1.40
CA ASN A 209 10.14 -8.37 -0.58
C ASN A 209 11.27 -9.33 -1.01
N GLY A 210 11.60 -9.33 -2.31
CA GLY A 210 12.76 -10.04 -2.86
C GLY A 210 12.50 -11.45 -3.40
N TRP A 211 11.25 -11.91 -3.41
CA TRP A 211 10.87 -13.24 -3.95
C TRP A 211 10.49 -13.22 -5.43
N THR A 212 10.93 -12.21 -6.19
CA THR A 212 10.93 -12.07 -7.67
C THR A 212 9.73 -11.42 -8.38
N LYS A 213 8.69 -10.91 -7.69
CA LYS A 213 7.61 -10.19 -8.38
C LYS A 213 7.13 -8.94 -7.64
N GLU A 214 7.19 -7.81 -8.34
CA GLU A 214 6.42 -6.61 -8.03
C GLU A 214 5.13 -6.68 -8.84
N ILE A 215 3.99 -6.41 -8.20
CA ILE A 215 2.72 -6.33 -8.91
C ILE A 215 2.21 -4.91 -8.76
N LYS A 216 2.04 -4.26 -9.91
CA LYS A 216 1.45 -2.93 -10.04
C LYS A 216 0.27 -3.02 -10.98
N GLN A 217 -0.92 -2.65 -10.51
CA GLN A 217 -2.13 -2.64 -11.33
C GLN A 217 -2.93 -1.37 -11.08
N TYR A 218 -3.21 -0.64 -12.17
CA TYR A 218 -4.13 0.48 -12.17
C TYR A 218 -5.54 0.02 -12.52
N CYS A 219 -6.53 0.50 -11.78
CA CYS A 219 -7.94 0.27 -12.05
C CYS A 219 -8.65 1.63 -12.14
N SER A 220 -9.19 1.97 -13.31
CA SER A 220 -10.01 3.17 -13.52
C SER A 220 -11.41 2.96 -12.92
N ILE A 221 -11.90 3.93 -12.15
CA ILE A 221 -13.27 3.87 -11.59
C ILE A 221 -14.30 3.85 -12.71
N GLU A 222 -14.08 4.60 -13.79
CA GLU A 222 -15.00 4.62 -14.92
C GLU A 222 -15.02 3.27 -15.65
N ALA A 223 -13.86 2.66 -15.85
CA ALA A 223 -13.79 1.31 -16.42
C ALA A 223 -14.50 0.28 -15.53
N ILE A 224 -14.33 0.36 -14.21
CA ILE A 224 -15.04 -0.52 -13.25
C ILE A 224 -16.56 -0.36 -13.41
N ARG A 225 -17.06 0.87 -13.41
CA ARG A 225 -18.49 1.19 -13.56
C ARG A 225 -19.10 0.69 -14.87
N GLN A 226 -18.31 0.72 -15.94
CA GLN A 226 -18.72 0.19 -17.24
C GLN A 226 -18.68 -1.35 -17.31
N GLY A 227 -18.29 -2.03 -16.23
CA GLY A 227 -18.12 -3.48 -16.20
C GLY A 227 -16.95 -3.93 -17.07
N CYS A 228 -15.95 -3.07 -17.30
CA CYS A 228 -14.74 -3.38 -18.07
C CYS A 228 -13.75 -4.25 -17.28
N TYR A 229 -14.25 -5.10 -16.38
CA TYR A 229 -13.52 -6.16 -15.69
C TYR A 229 -14.19 -7.50 -15.99
N ARG A 230 -13.41 -8.54 -16.31
CA ARG A 230 -13.95 -9.87 -16.65
C ARG A 230 -13.79 -10.83 -15.49
N VAL A 231 -14.88 -11.05 -14.76
CA VAL A 231 -15.00 -12.11 -13.76
C VAL A 231 -14.79 -13.47 -14.44
N ASN A 232 -13.99 -14.36 -13.83
CA ASN A 232 -13.69 -15.71 -14.31
C ASN A 232 -12.80 -15.82 -15.56
N ASN A 233 -12.12 -14.75 -15.99
CA ASN A 233 -11.13 -14.83 -17.07
C ASN A 233 -9.70 -14.97 -16.53
N LYS A 234 -9.48 -15.98 -15.67
CA LYS A 234 -8.20 -16.37 -15.01
C LYS A 234 -7.56 -15.36 -14.06
N ASP A 235 -7.99 -14.10 -14.03
CA ASP A 235 -7.33 -13.05 -13.24
C ASP A 235 -8.17 -12.50 -12.07
N ILE A 236 -9.50 -12.47 -12.18
CA ILE A 236 -10.42 -12.00 -11.11
C ILE A 236 -11.34 -13.14 -10.68
N PHE A 237 -11.45 -13.33 -9.37
CA PHE A 237 -12.18 -14.40 -8.72
C PHE A 237 -13.28 -13.84 -7.82
N ASP A 238 -14.43 -14.50 -7.84
CA ASP A 238 -15.38 -14.43 -6.73
C ASP A 238 -14.85 -15.32 -5.61
N LEU A 239 -14.46 -14.70 -4.49
CA LEU A 239 -13.93 -15.40 -3.32
C LEU A 239 -15.03 -15.87 -2.36
N SER A 240 -16.29 -15.51 -2.61
CA SER A 240 -17.41 -15.95 -1.79
C SER A 240 -17.52 -17.48 -1.82
N GLY A 241 -17.52 -18.11 -0.64
CA GLY A 241 -17.58 -19.56 -0.50
C GLY A 241 -16.30 -20.33 -0.86
N ARG A 242 -15.19 -19.66 -1.19
CA ARG A 242 -13.90 -20.33 -1.39
C ARG A 242 -13.24 -20.69 -0.05
N ASN A 243 -12.54 -21.82 -0.04
CA ASN A 243 -11.71 -22.20 1.11
C ASN A 243 -10.38 -21.43 1.05
N ILE A 244 -10.33 -20.30 1.75
CA ILE A 244 -9.15 -19.43 1.84
C ILE A 244 -8.19 -19.99 2.90
N ILE A 245 -6.93 -20.17 2.51
CA ILE A 245 -5.83 -20.55 3.38
C ILE A 245 -5.08 -19.27 3.75
N ASP A 246 -5.18 -18.89 5.01
CA ASP A 246 -4.48 -17.74 5.56
C ASP A 246 -3.02 -18.07 5.90
N SER A 247 -2.14 -17.09 5.67
CA SER A 247 -0.72 -17.23 5.94
C SER A 247 -0.38 -16.85 7.38
N GLU A 248 0.36 -17.71 8.09
CA GLU A 248 1.00 -17.29 9.35
C GLU A 248 2.30 -16.53 9.02
N HIS A 249 2.49 -15.33 9.59
CA HIS A 249 3.77 -14.62 9.47
C HIS A 249 4.63 -14.84 10.71
N PRO A 250 5.73 -15.62 10.60
CA PRO A 250 6.81 -15.55 11.58
C PRO A 250 7.69 -14.33 11.25
N ALA A 251 7.58 -13.25 12.02
CA ALA A 251 8.60 -12.22 12.00
C ALA A 251 9.79 -12.67 12.88
N SER A 252 10.97 -12.87 12.29
CA SER A 252 12.23 -13.06 13.01
C SER A 252 13.03 -11.75 13.02
N HIS A 253 13.69 -11.44 14.14
CA HIS A 253 14.68 -10.37 14.27
C HIS A 253 15.90 -10.92 15.00
N SER A 254 17.10 -10.53 14.56
CA SER A 254 18.35 -10.79 15.27
C SER A 254 18.84 -9.51 15.94
N ILE A 255 19.26 -9.61 17.20
CA ILE A 255 19.97 -8.54 17.91
C ILE A 255 21.45 -8.91 17.86
N ARG A 256 22.25 -8.11 17.15
CA ARG A 256 23.71 -8.20 17.19
C ARG A 256 24.21 -7.16 18.19
N VAL A 257 24.88 -7.61 19.24
CA VAL A 257 25.57 -6.73 20.18
C VAL A 257 27.05 -6.92 19.93
N GLU A 258 27.71 -5.87 19.44
CA GLU A 258 29.16 -5.86 19.27
C GLU A 258 29.79 -5.27 20.52
N SER A 259 30.60 -6.06 21.22
CA SER A 259 31.53 -5.55 22.22
C SER A 259 32.68 -4.86 21.48
N LYS A 260 32.95 -3.60 21.80
CA LYS A 260 34.27 -3.02 21.51
C LYS A 260 35.24 -3.68 22.49
N GLU A 261 36.21 -4.42 21.96
CA GLU A 261 37.39 -4.81 22.73
C GLU A 261 38.26 -3.57 22.89
N ASP A 262 38.64 -3.29 24.15
CA ASP A 262 39.66 -2.29 24.53
C ASP A 262 41.06 -2.90 24.39
#